data_AF-A0A2V6U445-F1
#
_entry.id   AF-A0A2V6U445-F1
#
_cell.length_a   1.000
_cell.length_b   1.000
_cell.length_c   1.000
_cell.angle_alpha   90.00
_cell.angle_beta   90.00
_cell.angle_gamma   90.00
#
_symmetry.space_group_name_H-M   'P 1'
#
loop_
_entity.id
_entity.type
_entity.pdbx_description
1 polymer ?
#
loop_
_entity_poly.entity_id
_entity_poly.type
_entity_poly.pdbx_seq_one_letter_code
_entity_poly.pdbx_strand_id
1 'polypeptide(L)'
;MLRLQPRAHPPDRGAGQTPQEVALPSGAQVLADLPLAIDPDEVLRFQGYKKGVDLPTPDVRALFDEALAEGTRLMVPCAVVRWLPVDARGPDTLEAGGEVLTIPATGERWGEVEHVAAAVVTIG
;
A
#
# COMPACT_ATOMS: atom_id res chain seq x y z
N MET A 1 11.14 22.90 -4.13
CA MET A 1 12.28 21.96 -3.99
C MET A 1 12.57 21.79 -2.50
N LEU A 2 11.94 20.79 -1.85
CA LEU A 2 12.06 20.59 -0.40
C LEU A 2 13.11 19.51 -0.12
N ARG A 3 14.22 19.89 0.53
CA ARG A 3 15.24 18.95 1.05
C ARG A 3 14.82 18.53 2.46
N LEU A 4 14.58 17.24 2.67
CA LEU A 4 14.46 16.65 4.01
C LEU A 4 15.88 16.35 4.52
N GLN A 5 16.27 16.96 5.65
CA GLN A 5 17.48 16.57 6.37
C GLN A 5 17.15 15.51 7.44
N PRO A 6 18.07 14.57 7.71
CA PRO A 6 17.88 13.56 8.75
C PRO A 6 18.20 14.17 10.12
N ARG A 7 17.22 14.20 11.03
CA ARG A 7 17.48 14.46 12.45
C ARG A 7 17.37 13.17 13.24
N ALA A 8 18.45 12.88 13.96
CA ALA A 8 18.56 11.83 14.97
C ALA A 8 17.43 11.94 15.99
N HIS A 9 16.84 10.81 16.34
CA HIS A 9 15.79 10.66 17.33
C HIS A 9 16.38 10.90 18.74
N PRO A 10 15.92 11.92 19.50
CA PRO A 10 16.19 12.01 20.93
C PRO A 10 15.23 11.11 21.71
N PRO A 11 15.60 10.63 22.91
CA PRO A 11 14.79 9.69 23.66
C PRO A 11 13.49 10.33 24.17
N ASP A 12 12.37 9.64 23.92
CA ASP A 12 11.03 10.02 24.36
C ASP A 12 10.94 10.04 25.90
N ARG A 13 10.83 11.25 26.44
CA ARG A 13 10.27 11.50 27.78
C ARG A 13 9.34 12.70 27.70
N GLY A 14 8.05 12.44 27.52
CA GLY A 14 7.04 13.48 27.55
C GLY A 14 5.62 12.95 27.35
N ALA A 15 4.83 13.04 28.42
CA ALA A 15 3.38 13.18 28.53
C ALA A 15 2.48 12.68 27.38
N GLY A 16 1.49 11.84 27.75
CA GLY A 16 0.50 11.24 26.86
C GLY A 16 -0.08 12.22 25.84
N GLN A 17 0.22 11.97 24.58
CA GLN A 17 -0.52 12.51 23.46
C GLN A 17 -1.88 11.83 23.46
N THR A 18 -2.95 12.60 23.67
CA THR A 18 -4.30 12.16 23.36
C THR A 18 -4.32 11.71 21.89
N PRO A 19 -4.91 10.55 21.56
CA PRO A 19 -5.05 10.13 20.17
C PRO A 19 -5.71 11.27 19.38
N GLN A 20 -4.98 11.81 18.40
CA GLN A 20 -5.56 12.78 17.49
C GLN A 20 -6.60 12.05 16.67
N GLU A 21 -7.87 12.41 16.83
CA GLU A 21 -8.96 11.85 16.05
C GLU A 21 -8.71 12.16 14.56
N VAL A 22 -8.39 11.12 13.79
CA VAL A 22 -8.17 11.25 12.35
C VAL A 22 -9.54 11.22 11.67
N ALA A 23 -10.03 12.40 11.29
CA ALA A 23 -11.25 12.50 10.50
C ALA A 23 -11.02 11.92 9.10
N LEU A 24 -11.71 10.82 8.79
CA LEU A 24 -11.67 10.22 7.46
C LEU A 24 -12.56 11.02 6.49
N PRO A 25 -12.11 11.23 5.24
CA PRO A 25 -12.88 11.98 4.27
C PRO A 25 -14.15 11.20 3.88
N SER A 26 -15.25 11.93 3.70
CA SER A 26 -16.50 11.36 3.21
C SER A 26 -16.46 11.17 1.68
N GLY A 27 -17.17 10.15 1.20
CA GLY A 27 -17.26 9.86 -0.23
C GLY A 27 -15.98 9.27 -0.84
N ALA A 28 -15.96 9.22 -2.17
CA ALA A 28 -14.79 8.74 -2.91
C ALA A 28 -13.76 9.87 -3.07
N GLN A 29 -12.49 9.54 -2.84
CA GLN A 29 -11.35 10.43 -2.99
C GLN A 29 -10.48 9.94 -4.14
N VAL A 30 -10.03 10.87 -4.98
CA VAL A 30 -9.05 10.59 -6.03
C VAL A 30 -7.67 10.88 -5.48
N LEU A 31 -6.82 9.87 -5.46
CA LEU A 31 -5.39 10.01 -5.18
C LEU A 31 -4.65 10.03 -6.52
N ALA A 32 -4.22 11.21 -6.91
CA ALA A 32 -3.35 11.42 -8.07
C ALA A 32 -1.87 11.38 -7.64
N ASP A 33 -0.97 11.26 -8.62
CA ASP A 33 0.48 11.31 -8.42
C ASP A 33 0.98 10.31 -7.37
N LEU A 34 0.39 9.11 -7.36
CA LEU A 34 0.77 8.07 -6.41
C LEU A 34 2.22 7.63 -6.66
N PRO A 35 3.06 7.55 -5.61
CA PRO A 35 4.43 7.09 -5.79
C PRO A 35 4.44 5.64 -6.27
N LEU A 36 5.14 5.40 -7.39
CA LEU A 36 5.35 4.06 -7.92
C LEU A 36 6.59 3.43 -7.30
N ALA A 37 6.42 2.23 -6.73
CA ALA A 37 7.51 1.35 -6.36
C ALA A 37 7.29 0.00 -7.02
N ILE A 38 8.22 -0.43 -7.87
CA ILE A 38 8.20 -1.73 -8.53
C ILE A 38 9.21 -2.61 -7.80
N ASP A 39 8.77 -3.77 -7.28
CA ASP A 39 9.68 -4.77 -6.72
C ASP A 39 10.38 -5.55 -7.85
N PRO A 40 11.71 -5.36 -8.03
CA PRO A 40 12.43 -6.03 -9.10
C PRO A 40 12.45 -7.55 -8.98
N ASP A 41 12.54 -8.07 -7.76
CA ASP A 41 12.57 -9.51 -7.51
C ASP A 41 11.23 -10.14 -7.91
N GLU A 42 10.12 -9.44 -7.67
CA GLU A 42 8.80 -9.90 -8.08
C GLU A 42 8.62 -9.90 -9.60
N VAL A 43 9.06 -8.85 -10.31
CA VAL A 43 8.99 -8.81 -11.77
C VAL A 43 9.83 -9.92 -12.40
N LEU A 44 11.06 -10.12 -11.92
CA LEU A 44 11.92 -11.20 -12.38
C LEU A 44 11.31 -12.58 -12.10
N ARG A 45 10.66 -12.75 -10.94
CA ARG A 45 9.91 -13.98 -10.60
C ARG A 45 8.78 -14.24 -11.58
N PHE A 46 8.02 -13.22 -12.00
CA PHE A 46 6.98 -13.36 -13.02
C PHE A 46 7.54 -13.72 -14.41
N GLN A 47 8.79 -13.33 -14.69
CA GLN A 47 9.49 -13.71 -15.91
C GLN A 47 10.15 -15.11 -15.83
N GLY A 48 10.00 -15.81 -14.71
CA GLY A 48 10.49 -17.18 -14.52
C GLY A 48 11.82 -17.29 -13.77
N TYR A 49 12.46 -16.17 -13.38
CA TYR A 49 13.70 -16.20 -12.61
C TYR A 49 13.42 -16.55 -11.15
N LYS A 50 13.98 -17.67 -10.69
CA LYS A 50 13.87 -18.08 -9.29
C LYS A 50 15.09 -17.61 -8.51
N LYS A 51 14.84 -16.88 -7.41
CA LYS A 51 15.88 -16.37 -6.52
C LYS A 51 16.82 -17.50 -6.08
N GLY A 52 18.12 -17.35 -6.37
CA GLY A 52 19.16 -18.30 -6.01
C GLY A 52 19.25 -19.57 -6.87
N VAL A 53 18.40 -19.73 -7.89
CA VAL A 53 18.43 -20.89 -8.81
C VAL A 53 18.76 -20.42 -10.23
N ASP A 54 17.93 -19.53 -10.76
CA ASP A 54 18.06 -19.01 -12.12
C ASP A 54 18.30 -17.50 -12.02
N LEU A 55 19.55 -17.09 -12.16
CA LEU A 55 19.93 -15.69 -12.16
C LEU A 55 19.86 -15.13 -13.58
N PRO A 56 19.25 -13.94 -13.79
CA PRO A 56 19.26 -13.32 -15.10
C PRO A 56 20.70 -13.00 -15.52
N THR A 57 20.97 -13.24 -16.80
CA THR A 57 22.24 -12.89 -17.44
C THR A 57 22.43 -11.37 -17.41
N PRO A 58 23.68 -10.88 -17.59
CA PRO A 58 23.94 -9.45 -17.65
C PRO A 58 23.08 -8.71 -18.69
N ASP A 59 22.88 -9.31 -19.88
CA ASP A 59 22.07 -8.70 -20.94
C ASP A 59 20.59 -8.58 -20.55
N VAL A 60 20.04 -9.61 -19.89
CA VAL A 60 18.66 -9.56 -19.37
C VAL A 60 18.53 -8.49 -18.29
N ARG A 61 19.54 -8.35 -17.42
CA ARG A 61 19.54 -7.30 -16.38
C ARG A 61 19.54 -5.90 -16.99
N ALA A 62 20.35 -5.67 -18.02
CA ALA A 62 20.38 -4.40 -18.72
C ALA A 62 19.01 -4.06 -19.35
N LEU A 63 18.40 -5.03 -20.06
CA LEU A 63 17.04 -4.86 -20.62
C LEU A 63 16.00 -4.60 -19.54
N PHE A 64 16.12 -5.26 -18.40
CA PHE A 64 15.23 -5.10 -17.27
C PHE A 64 15.36 -3.71 -16.63
N ASP A 65 16.58 -3.21 -16.44
CA ASP A 65 16.84 -1.86 -15.91
C ASP A 65 16.28 -0.79 -16.86
N GLU A 66 16.43 -0.96 -18.17
CA GLU A 66 15.82 -0.09 -19.19
C GLU A 66 14.29 -0.11 -19.10
N ALA A 67 13.69 -1.31 -19.00
CA ALA A 67 12.25 -1.45 -18.87
C ALA A 67 11.70 -0.84 -17.58
N LEU A 68 12.42 -0.95 -16.45
CA LEU A 68 12.06 -0.30 -15.19
C LEU A 68 12.11 1.23 -15.31
N ALA A 69 13.16 1.77 -15.92
CA ALA A 69 13.30 3.20 -16.14
C ALA A 69 12.15 3.73 -17.02
N GLU A 70 11.83 3.01 -18.09
CA GLU A 70 10.75 3.39 -19.01
C GLU A 70 9.37 3.26 -18.37
N GLY A 71 9.11 2.17 -17.64
CA GLY A 71 7.87 1.99 -16.89
C GLY A 71 7.66 3.10 -15.86
N THR A 72 8.71 3.46 -15.12
CA THR A 72 8.68 4.57 -14.15
C THR A 72 8.38 5.92 -14.81
N ARG A 73 8.88 6.14 -16.04
CA ARG A 73 8.66 7.38 -16.79
C ARG A 73 7.26 7.49 -17.36
N LEU A 74 6.66 6.38 -17.79
CA LEU A 74 5.40 6.36 -18.52
C LEU A 74 4.16 6.17 -17.64
N MET A 75 4.28 5.44 -16.53
CA MET A 75 3.15 5.17 -15.65
C MET A 75 2.74 6.43 -14.89
N VAL A 76 1.43 6.66 -14.79
CA VAL A 76 0.82 7.75 -14.04
C VAL A 76 -0.18 7.13 -13.05
N PRO A 77 0.31 6.51 -11.95
CA PRO A 77 -0.57 5.74 -11.09
C PRO A 77 -1.57 6.64 -10.38
N CYS A 78 -2.82 6.19 -10.35
CA CYS A 78 -3.88 6.86 -9.62
C CYS A 78 -4.79 5.84 -8.94
N ALA A 79 -5.47 6.29 -7.90
CA ALA A 79 -6.47 5.49 -7.20
C ALA A 79 -7.73 6.29 -6.93
N VAL A 80 -8.86 5.60 -6.94
CA VAL A 80 -10.09 6.07 -6.31
C VAL A 80 -10.29 5.23 -5.05
N VAL A 81 -10.36 5.87 -3.90
CA VAL A 81 -10.52 5.23 -2.59
C VAL A 81 -11.75 5.77 -1.87
N ARG A 82 -12.47 4.89 -1.18
CA ARG A 82 -13.59 5.24 -0.32
C ARG A 82 -13.46 4.53 1.01
N TRP A 83 -13.53 5.30 2.10
CA TRP A 83 -13.62 4.78 3.46
C TRP A 83 -15.08 4.54 3.83
N LEU A 84 -15.31 3.45 4.53
CA LEU A 84 -16.62 3.02 5.02
C LEU A 84 -16.49 2.63 6.48
N PRO A 85 -17.41 3.06 7.36
CA PRO A 85 -17.47 2.54 8.72
C PRO A 85 -17.80 1.04 8.68
N VAL A 86 -17.28 0.31 9.67
CA VAL A 86 -17.70 -1.07 9.92
C VAL A 86 -19.02 -1.05 10.68
N ASP A 87 -20.05 -1.65 10.09
CA ASP A 87 -21.40 -1.72 10.61
C ASP A 87 -21.56 -2.88 11.61
N ALA A 88 -20.89 -4.03 11.36
CA ALA A 88 -20.89 -5.18 12.25
C ALA A 88 -19.57 -5.98 12.17
N ARG A 89 -19.24 -6.69 13.26
CA ARG A 89 -18.02 -7.49 13.41
C ARG A 89 -18.38 -8.90 13.84
N GLY A 90 -17.92 -9.89 13.09
CA GLY A 90 -17.91 -11.29 13.48
C GLY A 90 -16.49 -11.78 13.77
N PRO A 91 -16.32 -13.05 14.19
CA PRO A 91 -14.99 -13.63 14.42
C PRO A 91 -14.09 -13.60 13.17
N ASP A 92 -14.68 -13.85 12.01
CA ASP A 92 -14.01 -13.93 10.71
C ASP A 92 -14.66 -13.03 9.64
N THR A 93 -15.51 -12.08 10.06
CA THR A 93 -16.28 -11.25 9.14
C THR A 93 -16.30 -9.78 9.57
N LEU A 94 -16.30 -8.90 8.57
CA LEU A 94 -16.61 -7.47 8.73
C LEU A 94 -17.76 -7.11 7.80
N GLU A 95 -18.78 -6.43 8.31
CA GLU A 95 -19.83 -5.84 7.49
C GLU A 95 -19.56 -4.35 7.32
N ALA A 96 -19.55 -3.87 6.07
CA ALA A 96 -19.36 -2.46 5.78
C ALA A 96 -20.00 -2.11 4.43
N GLY A 97 -20.80 -1.05 4.40
CA GLY A 97 -21.36 -0.53 3.15
C GLY A 97 -22.30 -1.51 2.43
N GLY A 98 -22.96 -2.40 3.19
CA GLY A 98 -23.86 -3.43 2.67
C GLY A 98 -23.20 -4.72 2.21
N GLU A 99 -21.86 -4.84 2.34
CA GLU A 99 -21.10 -6.02 1.95
C GLU A 99 -20.54 -6.76 3.17
N VAL A 100 -20.37 -8.08 3.05
CA VAL A 100 -19.74 -8.93 4.06
C VAL A 100 -18.36 -9.38 3.57
N LEU A 101 -17.32 -8.93 4.26
CA LEU A 101 -15.93 -9.31 4.01
C LEU A 101 -15.56 -10.49 4.89
N THR A 102 -15.27 -11.64 4.29
CA THR A 102 -14.77 -12.82 5.02
C THR A 102 -13.25 -12.74 5.16
N ILE A 103 -12.78 -12.34 6.34
CA ILE A 103 -11.38 -12.16 6.67
C ILE A 103 -11.08 -12.98 7.94
N PRO A 104 -10.42 -14.14 7.80
CA PRO A 104 -10.17 -15.01 8.94
C PRO A 104 -9.30 -14.37 10.02
N ALA A 105 -9.70 -14.55 11.27
CA ALA A 105 -9.00 -14.07 12.46
C ALA A 105 -8.73 -12.55 12.45
N THR A 106 -9.65 -11.75 11.91
CA THR A 106 -9.51 -10.29 11.82
C THR A 106 -9.25 -9.65 13.17
N GLY A 107 -10.05 -10.01 14.18
CA GLY A 107 -9.92 -9.45 15.53
C GLY A 107 -8.58 -9.81 16.19
N GLU A 108 -8.07 -11.01 15.96
CA GLU A 108 -6.76 -11.44 16.51
C GLU A 108 -5.59 -10.74 15.82
N ARG A 109 -5.69 -10.53 14.50
CA ARG A 109 -4.59 -9.98 13.69
C ARG A 109 -4.49 -8.48 13.76
N TRP A 110 -5.64 -7.78 13.80
CA TRP A 110 -5.70 -6.32 13.65
C TRP A 110 -6.41 -5.61 14.81
N GLY A 111 -6.98 -6.34 15.76
CA GLY A 111 -7.79 -5.75 16.82
C GLY A 111 -9.14 -5.25 16.31
N GLU A 112 -9.69 -4.25 16.98
CA GLU A 112 -10.96 -3.65 16.58
C GLU A 112 -10.80 -2.79 15.31
N VAL A 113 -11.44 -3.23 14.22
CA VAL A 113 -11.45 -2.50 12.95
C VAL A 113 -12.68 -1.58 12.91
N GLU A 114 -12.45 -0.27 12.95
CA GLU A 114 -13.51 0.74 12.91
C GLU A 114 -13.95 1.09 11.48
N HIS A 115 -13.01 1.06 10.54
CA HIS A 115 -13.22 1.47 9.16
C HIS A 115 -12.52 0.53 8.19
N VAL A 116 -13.13 0.33 7.04
CA VAL A 116 -12.49 -0.32 5.88
C VAL A 116 -12.38 0.68 4.73
N ALA A 117 -11.41 0.46 3.85
CA ALA A 117 -11.30 1.23 2.62
C ALA A 117 -11.38 0.29 1.42
N ALA A 118 -12.21 0.67 0.44
CA ALA A 118 -12.19 0.06 -0.89
C ALA A 118 -11.43 0.99 -1.84
N ALA A 119 -10.51 0.44 -2.62
CA ALA A 119 -9.73 1.20 -3.58
C ALA A 119 -9.68 0.51 -4.95
N VAL A 120 -9.81 1.29 -6.01
CA VAL A 120 -9.47 0.89 -7.38
C VAL A 120 -8.22 1.64 -7.76
N VAL A 121 -7.18 0.90 -8.17
CA VAL A 121 -5.87 1.45 -8.53
C VAL A 121 -5.55 1.11 -9.97
N THR A 122 -5.01 2.07 -10.72
CA THR A 122 -4.47 1.87 -12.07
C THR A 122 -3.08 2.47 -12.16
N ILE A 123 -2.27 1.98 -13.11
CA ILE A 123 -0.94 2.51 -13.44
C ILE A 123 -0.97 3.69 -14.42
N GLY A 124 -2.15 4.12 -14.84
CA GLY A 124 -2.37 5.12 -15.89
C GLY A 124 -3.27 4.61 -17.00
#